data_AF-A0A327NQJ9-F1
#
_entry.id   AF-A0A327NQJ9-F1
#
_cell.length_a   1.000
_cell.length_b   1.000
_cell.length_c   1.000
_cell.angle_alpha   90.00
_cell.angle_beta   90.00
_cell.angle_gamma   90.00
#
_symmetry.space_group_name_H-M   'P 1'
#
loop_
_entity.id
_entity.type
_entity.pdbx_description
1 polymer ?
#
loop_
_entity_poly.entity_id
_entity_poly.type
_entity_poly.pdbx_seq_one_letter_code
_entity_poly.pdbx_strand_id
1 'polypeptide(L)' 'MNPSPVDVELLSQIASQTGRQYTDAYTVWMEYYAYPDVYTIVDTVLWVAQNQKLSVLDAIKAVRDIEEQFGGAL' A
#
# COMPACT_ATOMS: atom_id res chain seq x y z
N MET A 1 7.47 13.92 11.59
CA MET A 1 8.57 13.53 10.68
C MET A 1 8.27 14.16 9.33
N ASN A 2 9.27 14.68 8.61
CA ASN A 2 9.05 15.04 7.21
C ASN A 2 8.98 13.75 6.41
N PRO A 3 7.93 13.53 5.60
CA PRO A 3 7.85 12.33 4.80
C PRO A 3 9.00 12.33 3.79
N SER A 4 9.60 11.16 3.60
CA SER A 4 10.58 10.97 2.52
C SER A 4 9.91 11.30 1.19
N PRO A 5 10.62 11.94 0.25
CA PRO A 5 10.09 12.16 -1.10
C PRO A 5 9.66 10.82 -1.71
N VAL A 6 8.63 10.87 -2.55
CA VAL A 6 8.12 9.68 -3.23
C VAL A 6 9.20 9.05 -4.12
N ASP A 7 9.40 7.76 -3.96
CA ASP A 7 10.26 6.95 -4.83
C ASP A 7 9.41 6.37 -5.96
N VAL A 8 9.42 7.08 -7.09
CA VAL A 8 8.62 6.72 -8.27
C VAL A 8 9.07 5.39 -8.88
N GLU A 9 10.37 5.08 -8.82
CA GLU A 9 10.91 3.84 -9.36
C GLU A 9 10.42 2.65 -8.53
N LEU A 10 10.52 2.75 -7.20
CA LEU A 10 10.06 1.70 -6.29
C LEU A 10 8.54 1.47 -6.40
N LEU A 11 7.72 2.52 -6.44
CA LEU A 11 6.28 2.37 -6.64
C LEU A 11 5.95 1.71 -7.98
N SER A 12 6.70 2.04 -9.05
CA SER A 12 6.51 1.42 -10.36
C SER A 12 6.89 -0.06 -10.36
N GLN A 13 7.97 -0.43 -9.65
CA GLN A 13 8.38 -1.83 -9.49
C GLN A 13 7.31 -2.63 -8.73
N ILE A 14 6.81 -2.13 -7.60
CA ILE A 14 5.77 -2.80 -6.80
C ILE A 14 4.48 -2.97 -7.62
N ALA A 15 4.04 -1.91 -8.31
CA ALA A 15 2.88 -1.96 -9.19
C ALA A 15 3.05 -3.05 -10.27
N SER A 16 4.22 -3.10 -10.93
CA SER A 16 4.50 -4.12 -11.95
C SER A 16 4.52 -5.55 -11.38
N GLN A 17 5.09 -5.76 -10.20
CA GLN A 17 5.17 -7.08 -9.56
C GLN A 17 3.80 -7.61 -9.14
N THR A 18 2.90 -6.71 -8.74
CA THR A 18 1.55 -7.04 -8.29
C THR A 18 0.51 -7.06 -9.42
N GLY A 19 0.94 -6.76 -10.66
CA GLY A 19 0.04 -6.69 -11.82
C GLY A 19 -0.92 -5.49 -11.77
N ARG A 20 -0.54 -4.44 -11.05
CA ARG A 20 -1.32 -3.21 -10.82
C ARG A 20 -0.72 -2.02 -11.53
N GLN A 21 -1.49 -0.93 -11.59
CA GLN A 21 -1.03 0.30 -12.23
C GLN A 21 -0.21 1.14 -11.25
N TYR A 22 0.68 1.99 -11.77
CA TYR A 22 1.40 2.95 -10.93
C TYR A 22 0.45 3.82 -10.10
N THR A 23 -0.70 4.22 -10.68
CA THR A 23 -1.73 4.99 -9.97
C THR A 23 -2.27 4.28 -8.74
N ASP A 24 -2.39 2.95 -8.79
CA ASP A 24 -2.82 2.13 -7.66
C ASP A 24 -1.78 2.19 -6.53
N ALA A 25 -0.50 1.99 -6.86
CA ALA A 25 0.60 2.09 -5.89
C ALA A 25 0.70 3.49 -5.29
N TYR A 26 0.56 4.53 -6.10
CA TYR A 26 0.57 5.91 -5.66
C TYR A 26 -0.60 6.25 -4.73
N THR A 27 -1.80 5.73 -5.01
CA THR A 27 -2.96 5.88 -4.12
C THR A 27 -2.68 5.29 -2.73
N VAL A 28 -2.10 4.10 -2.65
CA VAL A 28 -1.74 3.52 -1.34
C VAL A 28 -0.64 4.34 -0.67
N TRP A 29 0.40 4.74 -1.42
CA TRP A 29 1.48 5.55 -0.86
C TRP A 29 0.97 6.87 -0.27
N MET A 30 0.05 7.55 -0.95
CA MET A 30 -0.58 8.79 -0.46
C MET A 30 -1.37 8.60 0.85
N GLU A 31 -1.92 7.42 1.09
CA GLU A 31 -2.64 7.12 2.34
C GLU A 31 -1.69 6.84 3.51
N TYR A 32 -0.47 6.37 3.22
CA TYR A 32 0.49 5.91 4.22
C TYR A 32 1.84 6.66 4.19
N TYR A 33 1.96 7.78 3.47
CA TYR A 33 3.24 8.48 3.25
C TYR A 33 3.94 8.96 4.54
N ALA A 34 3.18 9.09 5.64
CA ALA A 34 3.69 9.46 6.95
C ALA A 34 4.30 8.27 7.73
N TYR A 35 4.05 7.03 7.29
CA TYR A 35 4.50 5.81 7.95
C TYR A 35 5.91 5.43 7.47
N PRO A 36 6.78 4.98 8.38
CA PRO A 36 8.18 4.66 8.04
C PRO A 36 8.31 3.47 7.07
N ASP A 37 7.30 2.60 7.04
CA ASP A 37 7.24 1.37 6.25
C ASP A 37 6.25 1.47 5.07
N VAL A 38 5.93 2.69 4.62
CA VAL A 38 4.97 2.96 3.54
C VAL A 38 5.11 2.05 2.33
N TYR A 39 6.33 1.74 1.86
CA TYR A 39 6.52 0.89 0.68
C TYR A 39 6.18 -0.58 0.94
N THR A 40 6.39 -1.07 2.16
CA THR A 40 5.94 -2.40 2.58
C THR A 40 4.42 -2.47 2.64
N ILE A 41 3.78 -1.39 3.13
CA ILE A 41 2.32 -1.28 3.14
C ILE A 41 1.77 -1.26 1.72
N VAL A 42 2.38 -0.49 0.81
CA VAL A 42 2.01 -0.45 -0.61
C VAL A 42 2.06 -1.84 -1.23
N ASP A 43 3.17 -2.57 -1.06
CA ASP A 43 3.31 -3.94 -1.57
C ASP A 43 2.24 -4.88 -1.00
N THR A 44 2.03 -4.83 0.32
CA THR A 44 1.03 -5.66 1.02
C THR A 44 -0.38 -5.39 0.51
N VAL A 45 -0.78 -4.13 0.41
CA VAL A 45 -2.12 -3.74 -0.05
C VAL A 45 -2.35 -4.17 -1.50
N LEU A 46 -1.38 -3.94 -2.39
CA LEU A 46 -1.53 -4.35 -3.79
C LEU A 46 -1.53 -5.88 -3.95
N TRP A 47 -0.74 -6.59 -3.14
CA TRP A 47 -0.79 -8.05 -3.06
C TRP A 47 -2.16 -8.56 -2.57
N VAL A 48 -2.74 -7.96 -1.53
CA VAL A 48 -4.09 -8.28 -1.04
C VAL A 48 -5.12 -8.01 -2.13
N ALA A 49 -5.07 -6.82 -2.76
CA ALA A 49 -5.97 -6.45 -3.84
C ALA A 49 -5.94 -7.49 -4.97
N GLN A 50 -4.74 -7.91 -5.37
CA GLN A 50 -4.55 -8.91 -6.44
C GLN A 50 -5.09 -10.29 -6.05
N ASN A 51 -4.71 -10.81 -4.88
CA ASN A 51 -5.08 -12.18 -4.48
C ASN A 51 -6.56 -12.32 -4.12
N GLN A 52 -7.14 -11.29 -3.52
CA GLN A 52 -8.55 -11.29 -3.12
C GLN A 52 -9.49 -10.75 -4.21
N LYS A 53 -8.95 -10.35 -5.37
CA LYS A 53 -9.69 -9.72 -6.48
C LYS A 53 -10.48 -8.48 -6.02
N LEU A 54 -9.90 -7.72 -5.11
CA LEU A 54 -10.49 -6.50 -4.56
C LEU A 54 -10.05 -5.27 -5.36
N SER A 55 -10.81 -4.19 -5.19
CA SER A 55 -10.29 -2.85 -5.52
C SER A 55 -9.17 -2.47 -4.55
N VAL A 56 -8.30 -1.55 -4.95
CA VAL A 56 -7.22 -1.05 -4.08
C VAL A 56 -7.79 -0.41 -2.81
N LEU A 57 -8.89 0.33 -2.93
CA LEU A 57 -9.55 0.96 -1.78
C LEU A 57 -10.11 -0.06 -0.79
N ASP A 58 -10.73 -1.15 -1.29
CA ASP A 58 -11.21 -2.23 -0.44
C ASP A 58 -10.05 -2.99 0.22
N ALA A 59 -8.93 -3.16 -0.49
CA ALA A 59 -7.73 -3.77 0.07
C ALA A 59 -7.07 -2.90 1.16
N ILE A 60 -7.03 -1.56 0.98
CA ILE A 60 -6.59 -0.62 2.03
C ILE A 60 -7.46 -0.82 3.28
N LYS A 61 -8.77 -0.86 3.11
CA LYS A 61 -9.70 -1.07 4.22
C LYS A 61 -9.46 -2.41 4.90
N ALA A 62 -9.32 -3.49 4.12
CA ALA A 62 -9.08 -4.82 4.66
C ALA A 62 -7.78 -4.88 5.48
N VAL A 63 -6.70 -4.22 5.03
CA VAL A 63 -5.44 -4.15 5.77
C VAL A 63 -5.62 -3.37 7.08
N ARG A 64 -6.28 -2.20 7.06
CA ARG A 64 -6.58 -1.43 8.29
C ARG A 64 -7.43 -2.21 9.28
N ASP A 65 -8.50 -2.85 8.81
CA ASP A 65 -9.40 -3.64 9.65
C ASP A 65 -8.64 -4.80 10.34
N ILE A 66 -7.66 -5.41 9.65
CA ILE A 66 -6.77 -6.43 10.23
C ILE A 66 -5.84 -5.80 11.27
N GLU A 67 -5.17 -4.70 10.96
CA GLU A 67 -4.26 -4.00 11.90
C GLU A 67 -4.97 -3.61 13.20
N GLU A 68 -6.18 -3.06 13.10
CA GLU A 68 -7.01 -2.69 14.25
C GLU A 68 -7.43 -3.90 15.09
N GLN A 69 -7.73 -5.04 14.45
CA GLN A 69 -8.10 -6.27 15.14
C GLN A 69 -6.93 -6.93 15.89
N PHE A 70 -5.71 -6.81 15.36
CA PHE A 70 -4.52 -7.43 15.93
C PHE A 70 -3.62 -6.46 16.71
N GLY A 71 -4.06 -5.20 16.91
CA GLY A 71 -3.37 -4.20 17.73
C GLY A 71 -2.06 -3.69 17.14
N GLY A 72 -1.87 -3.81 15.82
CA GLY A 72 -0.68 -3.37 15.11
C GLY A 72 -0.72 -1.87 14.87
N ALA A 73 -0.06 -1.10 15.73
CA ALA A 73 0.23 0.31 15.45
C ALA A 73 1.48 0.38 14.56
N LEU A 74 1.26 0.56 13.26
CA LEU A 74 2.28 1.16 12.39
C LEU A 74 2.41 2.66 12.69
#